data_AF-A0A4P6YCP4-F1
#
_entry.id   AF-A0A4P6YCP4-F1
#
_cell.length_a   1.000
_cell.length_b   1.000
_cell.length_c   1.000
_cell.angle_alpha   90.00
_cell.angle_beta   90.00
_cell.angle_gamma   90.00
#
_symmetry.space_group_name_H-M   'P 1'
#
loop_
_entity.id
_entity.type
_entity.pdbx_description
1 polymer ?
#
loop_
_entity_poly.entity_id
_entity_poly.type
_entity_poly.pdbx_seq_one_letter_code
_entity_poly.pdbx_strand_id
1 'polypeptide(L)'
;MKTSKYLIEIQKRLPDDIIIQNETSFEFTEDEFVSILTWIKNFNEHYRIFGKSEQPYIKFPIISKRLRLDFGLFNYPNELEINKGGFIIYISENGKLLNGTTKKNITVKELITTWQL
;
A
#
# COMPACT_ATOMS: atom_id res chain seq x y z
N MET A 1 -10.13 15.22 2.26
CA MET A 1 -9.65 14.36 3.38
C MET A 1 -8.54 15.10 4.11
N LYS A 2 -8.53 15.14 5.45
CA LYS A 2 -7.34 15.61 6.18
C LYS A 2 -6.20 14.64 5.86
N THR A 3 -5.14 15.14 5.24
CA THR A 3 -3.92 14.35 5.05
C THR A 3 -3.37 14.01 6.43
N SER A 4 -3.43 12.73 6.84
CA SER A 4 -2.87 12.29 8.12
C SER A 4 -1.37 12.61 8.15
N LYS A 5 -0.86 13.05 9.30
CA LYS A 5 0.58 13.27 9.54
C LYS A 5 1.43 12.07 9.09
N TYR A 6 0.89 10.86 9.20
CA TYR A 6 1.55 9.63 8.79
C TYR A 6 1.74 9.54 7.28
N LEU A 7 0.77 9.97 6.47
CA LEU A 7 0.90 9.93 5.01
C LEU A 7 1.99 10.87 4.50
N ILE A 8 2.12 12.05 5.11
CA ILE A 8 3.20 13.00 4.79
C ILE A 8 4.55 12.34 5.09
N GLU A 9 4.69 11.69 6.23
CA GLU A 9 5.93 11.02 6.61
C GLU A 9 6.23 9.79 5.74
N ILE A 10 5.23 9.02 5.31
CA ILE A 10 5.39 7.92 4.36
C ILE A 10 5.87 8.45 3.01
N GLN A 11 5.21 9.47 2.46
CA GLN A 11 5.53 10.04 1.15
C GLN A 11 6.96 10.58 1.09
N LYS A 12 7.43 11.28 2.14
CA LYS A 12 8.80 11.81 2.23
C LYS A 12 9.90 10.73 2.13
N ARG A 13 9.55 9.47 2.38
CA ARG A 13 10.50 8.35 2.38
C ARG A 13 10.47 7.56 1.09
N LEU A 14 9.50 7.78 0.22
CA LEU A 14 9.42 7.14 -1.08
C LEU A 14 10.33 7.85 -2.09
N PRO A 15 10.71 7.16 -3.19
CA PRO A 15 11.33 7.82 -4.33
C PRO A 15 10.43 8.95 -4.87
N ASP A 16 11.03 10.00 -5.41
CA ASP A 16 10.33 11.22 -5.84
C ASP A 16 9.26 10.98 -6.91
N ASP A 17 9.41 9.90 -7.68
CA ASP A 17 8.49 9.52 -8.75
C ASP A 17 7.44 8.48 -8.35
N ILE A 18 7.40 8.09 -7.07
CA ILE A 18 6.41 7.18 -6.51
C ILE A 18 5.46 7.94 -5.59
N ILE A 19 4.15 7.74 -5.80
CA ILE A 19 3.07 8.38 -5.04
C ILE A 19 2.47 7.35 -4.08
N ILE A 20 2.30 7.71 -2.81
CA ILE A 20 1.47 6.94 -1.87
C ILE A 20 0.01 7.40 -1.96
N GLN A 21 -0.88 6.46 -2.24
CA GLN A 21 -2.32 6.73 -2.28
C GLN A 21 -3.03 5.97 -1.16
N ASN A 22 -3.60 6.71 -0.20
CA ASN A 22 -4.43 6.12 0.84
C ASN A 22 -5.87 5.95 0.36
N GLU A 23 -6.34 4.71 0.29
CA GLU A 23 -7.70 4.37 -0.07
C GLU A 23 -8.58 4.04 1.15
N THR A 24 -8.03 4.13 2.35
CA THR A 24 -8.75 3.85 3.60
C THR A 24 -9.48 5.09 4.11
N SER A 25 -10.54 4.86 4.87
CA SER A 25 -11.37 5.92 5.48
C SER A 25 -11.06 6.19 6.96
N PHE A 26 -10.04 5.53 7.52
CA PHE A 26 -9.69 5.58 8.94
C PHE A 26 -8.25 6.07 9.16
N GLU A 27 -7.96 6.47 10.39
CA GLU A 27 -6.61 6.83 10.82
C GLU A 27 -5.82 5.58 11.24
N PHE A 28 -4.52 5.56 10.90
CA PHE A 28 -3.64 4.45 11.25
C PHE A 28 -3.31 4.48 12.74
N THR A 29 -3.19 3.31 13.35
CA THR A 29 -2.53 3.21 14.66
C THR A 29 -1.03 3.44 14.53
N GLU A 30 -0.36 3.70 15.65
CA GLU A 30 1.11 3.84 15.66
C GLU A 30 1.81 2.55 15.19
N ASP A 31 1.29 1.38 15.60
CA ASP A 31 1.82 0.08 15.17
C ASP A 31 1.64 -0.15 13.65
N GLU A 32 0.48 0.22 13.09
CA GLU A 32 0.24 0.16 11.65
C GLU A 32 1.18 1.09 10.90
N PHE A 33 1.39 2.30 11.42
CA PHE A 33 2.33 3.26 10.84
C PHE A 33 3.77 2.73 10.84
N VAL A 34 4.27 2.21 11.97
CA VAL A 34 5.62 1.62 12.05
C VAL A 34 5.77 0.43 11.11
N SER A 35 4.73 -0.41 11.01
CA SER A 35 4.72 -1.56 10.10
C SER A 35 4.75 -1.12 8.63
N ILE A 36 4.00 -0.07 8.27
CA ILE A 36 4.08 0.54 6.92
C ILE A 36 5.50 1.02 6.66
N LEU A 37 6.11 1.80 7.58
CA LEU A 37 7.48 2.31 7.39
C LEU A 37 8.51 1.19 7.17
N THR A 38 8.34 0.06 7.84
CA THR A 38 9.20 -1.13 7.66
C THR A 38 9.12 -1.66 6.23
N TRP A 39 7.92 -1.78 5.67
CA TRP A 39 7.72 -2.22 4.30
C TRP A 39 8.13 -1.17 3.27
N ILE A 40 7.98 0.12 3.56
CA ILE A 40 8.52 1.19 2.71
C ILE A 40 10.05 1.10 2.63
N LYS A 41 10.74 0.84 3.75
CA LYS A 41 12.19 0.61 3.74
C LYS A 41 12.56 -0.58 2.84
N ASN A 42 11.82 -1.68 2.92
CA ASN A 42 12.04 -2.85 2.06
C ASN A 42 11.80 -2.53 0.58
N PHE A 43 10.69 -1.84 0.25
CA PHE A 43 10.39 -1.38 -1.10
C PHE A 43 11.49 -0.48 -1.66
N ASN A 44 12.00 0.46 -0.86
CA ASN A 44 13.05 1.38 -1.31
C ASN A 44 14.36 0.65 -1.66
N GLU A 45 14.74 -0.39 -0.90
CA GLU A 45 15.91 -1.20 -1.25
C GLU A 45 15.71 -1.95 -2.56
N HIS A 46 14.52 -2.53 -2.77
CA HIS A 46 14.15 -3.15 -4.05
C HIS A 46 14.23 -2.12 -5.19
N TYR A 47 13.58 -0.97 -5.01
CA TYR A 47 13.51 0.09 -6.01
C TYR A 47 14.89 0.67 -6.35
N ARG A 48 15.80 0.78 -5.38
CA ARG A 48 17.16 1.25 -5.61
C ARG A 48 17.94 0.33 -6.55
N ILE A 49 17.67 -0.98 -6.51
CA ILE A 49 18.38 -1.98 -7.31
C ILE A 49 17.71 -2.19 -8.67
N PHE A 50 16.38 -2.32 -8.68
CA PHE A 50 15.62 -2.73 -9.87
C PHE A 50 14.75 -1.61 -10.46
N GLY A 51 14.60 -0.48 -9.77
CA GLY A 51 13.67 0.57 -10.16
C GLY A 51 12.27 0.02 -10.37
N LYS A 52 11.74 0.25 -11.59
CA LYS A 52 10.42 -0.24 -12.03
C LYS A 52 10.50 -1.49 -12.91
N SER A 53 11.70 -1.99 -13.25
CA SER A 53 11.81 -3.12 -14.17
C SER A 53 11.39 -4.44 -13.52
N GLU A 54 11.48 -4.54 -12.19
CA GLU A 54 11.08 -5.73 -11.45
C GLU A 54 10.08 -5.41 -10.34
N GLN A 55 9.27 -6.41 -10.01
CA GLN A 55 8.29 -6.37 -8.93
C GLN A 55 8.92 -6.83 -7.60
N PRO A 56 8.58 -6.20 -6.46
CA PRO A 56 8.98 -6.71 -5.16
C PRO A 56 8.51 -8.15 -4.96
N TYR A 57 9.31 -8.94 -4.23
CA TYR A 57 8.95 -10.32 -3.90
C TYR A 57 7.61 -10.39 -3.15
N ILE A 58 7.40 -9.51 -2.16
CA ILE A 58 6.13 -9.35 -1.47
C ILE A 58 5.36 -8.19 -2.10
N LYS A 59 4.34 -8.48 -2.90
CA LYS A 59 3.51 -7.47 -3.57
C LYS A 59 2.44 -6.85 -2.69
N PHE A 60 1.94 -7.61 -1.72
CA PHE A 60 0.80 -7.22 -0.88
C PHE A 60 1.10 -7.41 0.61
N PRO A 61 2.05 -6.63 1.18
CA PRO A 61 2.38 -6.79 2.59
C PRO A 61 1.19 -6.47 3.49
N ILE A 62 0.81 -7.44 4.32
CA ILE A 62 -0.27 -7.29 5.30
C ILE A 62 0.26 -6.49 6.49
N ILE A 63 -0.34 -5.34 6.75
CA ILE A 63 0.06 -4.43 7.83
C ILE A 63 -0.70 -4.78 9.11
N SER A 64 -2.01 -4.98 8.97
CA SER A 64 -2.88 -5.38 10.07
C SER A 64 -4.06 -6.17 9.51
N LYS A 65 -4.98 -6.55 10.40
CA LYS A 65 -6.25 -7.15 9.98
C LYS A 65 -7.04 -6.25 9.02
N ARG A 66 -6.88 -4.93 9.12
CA ARG A 66 -7.70 -3.94 8.40
C ARG A 66 -7.09 -3.51 7.08
N LEU A 67 -5.76 -3.44 6.98
CA LEU A 67 -5.09 -2.86 5.81
C LEU A 67 -3.85 -3.62 5.36
N ARG A 68 -3.52 -3.40 4.09
CA ARG A 68 -2.29 -3.84 3.42
C ARG A 68 -1.68 -2.70 2.63
N LEU A 69 -0.41 -2.85 2.29
CA LEU A 69 0.18 -2.14 1.16
C LEU A 69 -0.08 -2.90 -0.14
N ASP A 70 -0.13 -2.17 -1.23
CA ASP A 70 -0.25 -2.72 -2.58
C ASP A 70 0.86 -2.14 -3.45
N PHE A 71 1.85 -2.98 -3.74
CA PHE A 71 2.92 -2.69 -4.68
C PHE A 71 2.62 -3.29 -6.07
N GLY A 72 1.50 -3.97 -6.28
CA GLY A 72 1.27 -4.79 -7.49
C GLY A 72 1.31 -4.01 -8.79
N LEU A 73 1.03 -2.70 -8.76
CA LEU A 73 0.95 -1.83 -9.93
C LEU A 73 1.93 -0.65 -9.90
N PHE A 74 2.88 -0.60 -8.95
CA PHE A 74 3.76 0.57 -8.80
C PHE A 74 4.62 0.84 -10.04
N ASN A 75 4.84 -0.15 -10.90
CA ASN A 75 5.66 -0.01 -12.11
C ASN A 75 4.84 0.28 -13.38
N TYR A 76 3.52 0.36 -13.27
CA TYR A 76 2.66 0.79 -14.37
C TYR A 76 2.22 2.23 -14.12
N PRO A 77 2.29 3.11 -15.12
CA PRO A 77 1.75 4.45 -14.99
C PRO A 77 0.23 4.36 -14.79
N ASN A 78 -0.28 5.16 -13.88
CA ASN A 78 -1.70 5.19 -13.57
C ASN A 78 -2.50 5.84 -14.71
N GLU A 79 -3.58 5.20 -15.12
CA GLU A 79 -4.42 5.66 -16.24
C GLU A 79 -5.62 6.52 -15.79
N LEU A 80 -5.93 6.53 -14.49
CA LEU A 80 -7.01 7.33 -13.93
C LEU A 80 -6.66 8.82 -13.96
N GLU A 81 -7.68 9.69 -14.10
CA GLU A 81 -7.46 11.15 -14.15
C GLU A 81 -6.67 11.68 -12.94
N ILE A 82 -6.98 11.15 -11.75
CA ILE A 82 -6.21 11.45 -10.54
C ILE A 82 -4.84 10.78 -10.64
N ASN A 83 -3.76 11.56 -10.54
CA ASN A 83 -2.37 11.06 -10.67
C ASN A 83 -2.08 10.36 -12.01
N LYS A 84 -2.71 10.79 -13.11
CA LYS A 84 -2.47 10.21 -14.43
C LYS A 84 -0.99 10.26 -14.81
N GLY A 85 -0.45 9.14 -15.28
CA GLY A 85 0.96 8.97 -15.61
C GLY A 85 1.88 8.75 -14.41
N GLY A 86 1.37 8.89 -13.17
CA GLY A 86 2.11 8.66 -11.94
C GLY A 86 2.23 7.18 -11.60
N PHE A 87 3.25 6.83 -10.82
CA PHE A 87 3.50 5.47 -10.35
C PHE A 87 3.08 5.37 -8.89
N ILE A 88 2.17 4.44 -8.58
CA ILE A 88 1.40 4.51 -7.33
C ILE A 88 1.57 3.25 -6.50
N ILE A 89 1.83 3.46 -5.21
CA ILE A 89 1.65 2.45 -4.15
C ILE A 89 0.36 2.78 -3.43
N TYR A 90 -0.47 1.77 -3.17
CA TYR A 90 -1.72 1.97 -2.46
C TYR A 90 -1.65 1.46 -1.02
N ILE A 91 -2.35 2.17 -0.12
CA ILE A 91 -2.73 1.66 1.18
C ILE A 91 -4.21 1.32 1.09
N SER A 92 -4.54 0.03 1.16
CA SER A 92 -5.88 -0.47 0.87
C SER A 92 -6.42 -1.31 2.00
N GLU A 93 -7.74 -1.29 2.17
CA GLU A 93 -8.41 -2.18 3.11
C GLU A 93 -8.32 -3.63 2.62
N ASN A 94 -8.02 -4.57 3.52
CA ASN A 94 -8.05 -6.00 3.18
C ASN A 94 -9.44 -6.47 2.73
N GLY A 95 -10.48 -5.77 3.18
CA GLY A 95 -11.88 -5.99 2.80
C GLY A 95 -12.24 -5.59 1.38
N LYS A 96 -11.39 -4.82 0.69
CA LYS A 96 -11.74 -4.23 -0.60
C LYS A 96 -11.80 -5.32 -1.69
N LEU A 97 -12.98 -5.49 -2.27
CA LEU A 97 -13.28 -6.44 -3.35
C LEU A 97 -13.13 -5.76 -4.72
N LEU A 98 -12.97 -6.58 -5.77
CA LEU A 98 -12.82 -6.10 -7.16
C LEU A 98 -14.03 -5.28 -7.66
N ASN A 99 -15.22 -5.52 -7.09
CA ASN A 99 -16.43 -4.76 -7.42
C ASN A 99 -16.52 -3.41 -6.68
N GLY A 100 -15.45 -2.99 -5.99
CA GLY A 100 -15.38 -1.73 -5.25
C GLY A 100 -16.08 -1.75 -3.88
N THR A 101 -16.71 -2.86 -3.49
CA THR A 101 -17.33 -3.00 -2.16
C THR A 101 -16.31 -3.46 -1.12
N THR A 102 -16.56 -3.15 0.16
CA THR A 102 -15.66 -3.51 1.26
C THR A 102 -16.33 -4.47 2.24
N LYS A 103 -15.73 -5.66 2.41
CA LYS A 103 -16.10 -6.62 3.47
C LYS A 103 -15.54 -6.16 4.82
N LYS A 104 -16.39 -5.63 5.69
CA LYS A 104 -15.99 -5.05 6.99
C LYS A 104 -15.53 -6.08 8.04
N ASN A 105 -16.07 -7.30 8.00
CA ASN A 105 -15.86 -8.32 9.03
C ASN A 105 -14.97 -9.47 8.54
N ILE A 106 -13.82 -9.15 7.93
CA ILE A 106 -12.81 -10.16 7.64
C ILE A 106 -12.31 -10.77 8.96
N THR A 107 -12.07 -12.07 8.99
CA THR A 107 -11.46 -12.79 10.10
C THR A 107 -9.96 -13.00 9.86
N VAL A 108 -9.19 -13.26 10.93
CA VAL A 108 -7.76 -13.57 10.81
C VAL A 108 -7.53 -14.83 9.98
N LYS A 109 -8.36 -15.86 10.17
CA LYS A 109 -8.32 -17.11 9.39
C LYS A 109 -8.50 -16.84 7.89
N GLU A 110 -9.46 -15.99 7.53
CA GLU A 110 -9.67 -15.60 6.13
C GLU A 110 -8.44 -14.88 5.55
N LEU A 111 -7.82 -13.96 6.29
CA LEU A 111 -6.59 -13.29 5.81
C LEU A 111 -5.46 -14.28 5.56
N ILE A 112 -5.17 -15.14 6.53
CA ILE A 112 -4.11 -16.15 6.42
C ILE A 112 -4.36 -17.05 5.21
N THR A 113 -5.61 -17.47 5.01
CA THR A 113 -5.99 -18.34 3.89
C THR A 113 -5.91 -17.63 2.54
N THR A 114 -6.42 -16.39 2.45
CA THR A 114 -6.45 -15.62 1.20
C THR A 114 -5.06 -15.18 0.76
N TRP A 115 -4.22 -14.74 1.71
CA TRP A 115 -2.90 -14.17 1.42
C TRP A 115 -1.74 -15.15 1.62
N GLN A 116 -2.03 -16.39 2.00
CA GLN A 116 -1.04 -17.47 2.21
C GLN A 116 0.08 -17.04 3.18
N LEU A 117 -0.32 -16.48 4.31
CA LEU A 117 0.58 -16.03 5.39
C LEU A 117 1.04 -17.17 6.29
#